data_AF-A0A9E7H404-F1
#
_entry.id   AF-A0A9E7H404-F1
#
_cell.length_a   1.000
_cell.length_b   1.000
_cell.length_c   1.000
_cell.angle_alpha   90.00
_cell.angle_beta   90.00
_cell.angle_gamma   90.00
#
_symmetry.space_group_name_H-M   'P 1'
#
loop_
_entity.id
_entity.type
_entity.pdbx_description
1 polymer ?
#
loop_
_entity_poly.entity_id
_entity_poly.type
_entity_poly.pdbx_seq_one_letter_code
_entity_poly.pdbx_strand_id
1 'polypeptide(L)'
;MAVRSQASPLVLAACLLLALTGRLRAEPCGAVYWGQNAYEGSLRETCATGYYKYVLLSSLNRFGHGRIPQLNLAGHCDSTNGGCTFLSSDIISCQQDYNVKVMLSLGGPYGNYRLASRKDARNVAYHVWNSYLSYSSTDRPLGNSALDGIDFDIERGSTDYWDDLARFLSAYSTPDRKVYLSAAPQCSMPDYYLQAAIDTGLFDYFLQPAIDTGLFDYLWVQFNNNYCQYSSGNSGHLCTDMEPVGFRKRKQGVPRPPCFSSGGWKWLRHTRRAHR
;
A
#
# COMPACT_ATOMS: atom_id res chain seq x y z
N MET A 1 -3.19 3.70 66.03
CA MET A 1 -1.84 3.85 65.44
C MET A 1 -1.96 3.63 63.95
N ALA A 2 -1.79 4.68 63.13
CA ALA A 2 -1.76 4.57 61.68
C ALA A 2 -0.30 4.42 61.24
N VAL A 3 0.05 3.26 60.68
CA VAL A 3 1.39 3.00 60.13
C VAL A 3 1.44 3.65 58.75
N ARG A 4 2.18 4.76 58.62
CA ARG A 4 2.54 5.35 57.32
C ARG A 4 3.61 4.48 56.67
N SER A 5 3.22 3.67 55.70
CA SER A 5 4.17 2.95 54.84
C SER A 5 4.81 3.95 53.87
N GLN A 6 6.11 4.23 54.02
CA GLN A 6 6.86 5.02 53.05
C GLN A 6 7.27 4.12 51.89
N ALA A 7 6.72 4.37 50.70
CA ALA A 7 7.13 3.69 49.49
C ALA A 7 8.60 4.03 49.20
N SER A 8 9.44 3.00 49.09
CA SER A 8 10.88 3.17 48.84
C SER A 8 11.10 3.83 47.46
N PRO A 9 12.02 4.80 47.32
CA PRO A 9 12.24 5.55 46.07
C PRO A 9 12.61 4.65 44.88
N LEU A 10 13.19 3.47 45.15
CA LEU A 10 13.46 2.43 44.15
C LEU A 10 12.18 1.81 43.55
N VAL A 11 11.11 1.68 44.34
CA VAL A 11 9.81 1.17 43.87
C VAL A 11 9.12 2.21 42.98
N LEU A 12 9.22 3.49 43.33
CA LEU A 12 8.73 4.59 42.49
C LEU A 12 9.49 4.68 41.16
N ALA A 13 10.82 4.55 41.18
CA ALA A 13 11.63 4.53 39.96
C ALA A 13 11.33 3.32 39.06
N ALA A 14 11.16 2.13 39.65
CA ALA A 14 10.77 0.91 38.92
C ALA A 14 9.37 1.04 38.30
N CYS A 15 8.40 1.60 39.01
CA CYS A 15 7.06 1.86 38.47
C CYS A 15 7.08 2.91 37.34
N LEU A 16 7.92 3.95 37.43
CA LEU A 16 8.10 4.91 36.34
C LEU A 16 8.74 4.26 35.11
N LEU A 17 9.77 3.43 35.29
CA LEU A 17 10.41 2.69 34.19
C LEU A 17 9.44 1.69 33.54
N LEU A 18 8.61 0.99 34.32
CA LEU A 18 7.56 0.10 33.82
C LEU A 18 6.46 0.87 33.07
N ALA A 19 6.06 2.06 33.57
CA ALA A 19 5.12 2.95 32.89
C ALA A 19 5.69 3.55 31.58
N LEU A 20 7.01 3.77 31.53
CA LEU A 20 7.74 4.19 30.32
C LEU A 20 7.88 3.04 29.31
N THR A 21 8.08 1.79 29.75
CA THR A 21 8.09 0.61 28.86
C THR A 21 6.70 0.21 28.36
N GLY A 22 5.63 0.57 29.08
CA GLY A 22 4.24 0.28 28.73
C GLY A 22 3.70 1.02 27.49
N ARG A 23 4.55 1.79 26.79
CA ARG A 23 4.20 2.51 25.56
C ARG A 23 4.97 2.06 24.31
N LEU A 24 5.61 0.90 24.33
CA LEU A 24 6.05 0.23 23.09
C LEU A 24 4.82 -0.38 22.39
N ARG A 25 3.86 0.46 21.97
CA ARG A 25 2.95 0.07 20.89
C ARG A 25 3.84 -0.05 19.66
N ALA A 26 3.92 -1.24 19.06
CA ALA A 26 4.50 -1.37 17.74
C ALA A 26 3.83 -0.31 16.86
N GLU A 27 4.62 0.56 16.23
CA GLU A 27 4.04 1.51 15.30
C GLU A 27 3.25 0.73 14.24
N PRO A 28 2.03 1.18 13.89
CA PRO A 28 1.29 0.55 12.81
C PRO A 28 2.18 0.50 11.58
N CYS A 29 2.33 -0.70 11.01
CA CYS A 29 3.08 -0.93 9.77
C CYS A 29 2.18 -1.47 8.66
N GLY A 30 0.89 -1.67 8.96
CA GLY A 30 -0.07 -2.25 8.02
C GLY A 30 -0.46 -1.28 6.91
N ALA A 31 -0.59 -1.83 5.70
CA ALA A 31 -1.29 -1.20 4.59
C ALA A 31 -2.69 -1.83 4.46
N VAL A 32 -3.69 -1.04 4.05
CA VAL A 32 -5.05 -1.53 3.78
C VAL A 32 -5.60 -0.96 2.49
N TYR A 33 -6.28 -1.80 1.71
CA TYR A 33 -7.08 -1.35 0.58
C TYR A 33 -8.44 -0.85 1.06
N TRP A 34 -8.85 0.32 0.57
CA TRP A 34 -10.14 0.94 0.86
C TRP A 34 -10.79 1.40 -0.44
N GLY A 35 -12.12 1.28 -0.56
CA GLY A 35 -12.90 1.87 -1.65
C GLY A 35 -13.74 0.88 -2.43
N GLN A 36 -13.64 -0.42 -2.18
CA GLN A 36 -14.34 -1.42 -3.00
C GLN A 36 -15.62 -1.98 -2.33
N ASN A 37 -16.00 -1.49 -1.13
CA ASN A 37 -17.22 -1.92 -0.43
C ASN A 37 -17.91 -0.75 0.28
N ALA A 38 -19.13 -0.43 -0.15
CA ALA A 38 -19.91 0.69 0.38
C ALA A 38 -20.17 0.66 1.90
N TYR A 39 -20.01 -0.51 2.55
CA TYR A 39 -20.24 -0.70 3.98
C TYR A 39 -18.96 -0.85 4.79
N GLU A 40 -17.81 -0.48 4.24
CA GLU A 40 -16.51 -0.56 4.91
C GLU A 40 -16.19 0.66 5.80
N GLY A 41 -17.09 1.65 5.82
CA GLY A 41 -16.90 2.91 6.56
C GLY A 41 -16.17 3.96 5.73
N SER A 42 -16.08 5.17 6.28
CA SER A 42 -15.39 6.29 5.64
C SER A 42 -13.87 6.10 5.62
N LEU A 43 -13.21 6.83 4.73
CA LEU A 43 -11.75 6.87 4.68
C LEU A 43 -11.18 7.46 5.97
N ARG A 44 -11.80 8.53 6.50
CA ARG A 44 -11.39 9.12 7.77
C ARG A 44 -11.49 8.15 8.95
N GLU A 45 -12.59 7.41 9.07
CA GLU A 45 -12.74 6.39 10.12
C GLU A 45 -11.68 5.31 10.00
N THR A 46 -11.35 4.87 8.78
CA THR A 46 -10.28 3.88 8.53
C THR A 46 -8.94 4.37 9.06
N CYS A 47 -8.57 5.62 8.77
CA CYS A 47 -7.33 6.22 9.27
C CYS A 47 -7.34 6.43 10.80
N ALA A 48 -8.49 6.80 11.36
CA ALA A 48 -8.66 7.02 12.80
C ALA A 48 -8.55 5.74 13.65
N THR A 49 -8.60 4.56 13.04
CA THR A 49 -8.44 3.28 13.76
C THR A 49 -7.07 3.16 14.46
N GLY A 50 -6.04 3.83 13.93
CA GLY A 50 -4.66 3.67 14.38
C GLY A 50 -4.05 2.30 14.06
N TYR A 51 -4.65 1.52 13.15
CA TYR A 51 -4.12 0.20 12.74
C TYR A 51 -3.25 0.24 11.48
N TYR A 52 -3.36 1.30 10.68
CA TYR A 52 -2.76 1.36 9.36
C TYR A 52 -1.83 2.57 9.25
N LYS A 53 -0.72 2.37 8.53
CA LYS A 53 0.20 3.44 8.15
C LYS A 53 0.02 3.88 6.71
N TYR A 54 -0.56 3.00 5.90
CA TYR A 54 -0.83 3.22 4.49
C TYR A 54 -2.27 2.84 4.18
N VAL A 55 -2.98 3.68 3.44
CA VAL A 55 -4.29 3.38 2.86
C VAL A 55 -4.16 3.47 1.34
N LEU A 56 -4.58 2.41 0.66
CA LEU A 56 -4.51 2.26 -0.79
C LEU A 56 -5.93 2.40 -1.35
N LEU A 57 -6.20 3.52 -2.03
CA LEU A 57 -7.51 3.79 -2.63
C LEU A 57 -7.69 2.89 -3.86
N SER A 58 -8.52 1.85 -3.73
CA SER A 58 -8.80 0.88 -4.79
C SER A 58 -10.14 1.20 -5.46
N SER A 59 -10.21 1.43 -6.77
CA SER A 59 -9.07 1.47 -7.70
C SER A 59 -9.30 2.32 -8.96
N LEU A 60 -8.20 2.85 -9.50
CA LEU A 60 -8.16 3.32 -10.89
C LEU A 60 -8.07 2.10 -11.81
N ASN A 61 -9.21 1.52 -12.15
CA ASN A 61 -9.30 0.21 -12.81
C ASN A 61 -9.63 0.27 -14.32
N ARG A 62 -9.67 1.48 -14.89
CA ARG A 62 -9.79 1.69 -16.33
C ARG A 62 -8.78 2.75 -16.73
N PHE A 63 -7.82 2.41 -17.59
CA PHE A 63 -6.84 3.35 -18.15
C PHE A 63 -6.05 2.71 -19.30
N GLY A 64 -5.26 3.54 -19.99
CA GLY A 64 -4.36 3.14 -21.07
C GLY A 64 -5.09 2.63 -22.33
N HIS A 65 -4.33 2.38 -23.39
CA HIS A 65 -4.82 2.05 -24.72
C HIS A 65 -5.87 3.07 -25.22
N GLY A 66 -5.58 4.36 -25.03
CA GLY A 66 -6.45 5.47 -25.45
C GLY A 66 -7.73 5.65 -24.62
N ARG A 67 -7.92 4.90 -23.54
CA ARG A 67 -9.07 5.06 -22.64
C ARG A 67 -8.87 6.25 -21.72
N ILE A 68 -9.97 6.95 -21.43
CA ILE A 68 -10.02 7.95 -20.37
C ILE A 68 -9.88 7.23 -19.01
N PRO A 69 -8.91 7.59 -18.17
CA PRO A 69 -8.77 6.93 -16.88
C PRO A 69 -10.00 7.17 -15.98
N GLN A 70 -10.44 6.13 -15.28
CA GLN A 70 -11.64 6.19 -14.44
C GLN A 70 -11.39 5.51 -13.10
N LEU A 71 -11.75 6.22 -12.03
CA LEU A 71 -11.71 5.73 -10.66
C LEU A 71 -13.04 5.04 -10.34
N ASN A 72 -12.95 3.84 -9.77
CA ASN A 72 -14.09 3.13 -9.22
C ASN A 72 -13.89 2.99 -7.70
N LEU A 73 -14.79 3.59 -6.91
CA LEU A 73 -14.85 3.42 -5.46
C LEU A 73 -16.17 2.73 -5.05
N ALA A 74 -16.58 1.73 -5.83
CA ALA A 74 -17.80 0.96 -5.64
C ALA A 74 -19.01 1.85 -5.33
N GLY A 75 -19.64 1.64 -4.17
CA GLY A 75 -20.81 2.43 -3.75
C GLY A 75 -20.49 3.65 -2.88
N HIS A 76 -19.23 4.05 -2.73
CA HIS A 76 -18.88 5.25 -1.94
C HIS A 76 -19.20 6.54 -2.69
N CYS A 77 -18.89 6.60 -3.97
CA CYS A 77 -19.10 7.79 -4.80
C CYS A 77 -18.88 7.50 -6.29
N ASP A 78 -19.34 8.43 -7.14
CA ASP A 78 -19.07 8.44 -8.57
C ASP A 78 -18.04 9.54 -8.89
N SER A 79 -16.92 9.14 -9.49
CA SER A 79 -15.84 10.07 -9.86
C SER A 79 -16.14 10.86 -11.14
N THR A 80 -17.07 10.38 -11.98
CA THR A 80 -17.37 10.95 -13.29
C THR A 80 -18.24 12.20 -13.24
N ASN A 81 -18.96 12.40 -12.13
CA ASN A 81 -19.82 13.56 -11.89
C ASN A 81 -19.32 14.45 -10.73
N GLY A 82 -18.07 14.27 -10.28
CA GLY A 82 -17.49 15.01 -9.17
C GLY A 82 -17.98 14.59 -7.78
N GLY A 83 -18.75 13.50 -7.68
CA GLY A 83 -19.31 12.99 -6.42
C GLY A 83 -18.28 12.49 -5.41
N CYS A 84 -17.03 12.28 -5.82
CA CYS A 84 -15.94 11.84 -4.94
C CYS A 84 -15.10 12.98 -4.31
N THR A 85 -15.41 14.24 -4.60
CA THR A 85 -14.60 15.40 -4.15
C THR A 85 -14.59 15.60 -2.64
N PHE A 86 -15.61 15.12 -1.92
CA PHE A 86 -15.64 15.15 -0.44
C PHE A 86 -14.50 14.37 0.20
N LEU A 87 -13.94 13.37 -0.50
CA LEU A 87 -12.80 12.59 0.00
C LEU A 87 -11.55 13.45 0.21
N SER A 88 -11.50 14.66 -0.36
CA SER A 88 -10.40 15.59 -0.15
C SER A 88 -10.14 15.89 1.33
N SER A 89 -11.19 16.11 2.13
CA SER A 89 -11.03 16.37 3.57
C SER A 89 -10.61 15.13 4.34
N ASP A 90 -11.06 13.95 3.92
CA ASP A 90 -10.71 12.69 4.55
C ASP A 90 -9.24 12.34 4.30
N ILE A 91 -8.77 12.52 3.06
CA ILE A 91 -7.37 12.33 2.67
C ILE A 91 -6.47 13.26 3.50
N ILE A 92 -6.83 14.55 3.59
CA ILE A 92 -6.07 15.52 4.39
C ILE A 92 -6.06 15.10 5.87
N SER A 93 -7.19 14.65 6.43
CA SER A 93 -7.26 14.18 7.81
C SER A 93 -6.37 12.94 8.03
N CYS A 94 -6.38 11.98 7.11
CA CYS A 94 -5.47 10.82 7.15
C CYS A 94 -4.01 11.24 7.21
N GLN A 95 -3.61 12.17 6.34
CA GLN A 95 -2.22 12.62 6.23
C GLN A 95 -1.78 13.46 7.43
N GLN A 96 -2.61 14.42 7.86
CA GLN A 96 -2.23 15.42 8.86
C GLN A 96 -2.56 15.01 10.30
N ASP A 97 -3.76 14.47 10.53
CA ASP A 97 -4.22 14.16 11.89
C ASP A 97 -3.72 12.78 12.35
N TYR A 98 -3.67 11.82 11.42
CA TYR A 98 -3.40 10.42 11.74
C TYR A 98 -2.03 9.93 11.24
N ASN A 99 -1.27 10.76 10.52
CA ASN A 99 0.03 10.41 9.96
C ASN A 99 -0.01 9.11 9.12
N VAL A 100 -1.07 8.97 8.32
CA VAL A 100 -1.33 7.85 7.40
C VAL A 100 -1.09 8.32 5.97
N LYS A 101 -0.26 7.59 5.23
CA LYS A 101 -0.05 7.86 3.80
C LYS A 101 -1.23 7.32 2.99
N VAL A 102 -1.75 8.12 2.07
CA VAL A 102 -2.84 7.73 1.18
C VAL A 102 -2.32 7.67 -0.24
N MET A 103 -2.41 6.49 -0.87
CA MET A 103 -1.91 6.22 -2.21
C MET A 103 -3.06 5.78 -3.13
N LEU A 104 -2.96 6.10 -4.42
CA LEU A 104 -3.91 5.58 -5.42
C LEU A 104 -3.45 4.22 -5.89
N SER A 105 -4.32 3.21 -5.82
CA SER A 105 -4.03 1.91 -6.42
C SER A 105 -4.52 1.83 -7.87
N LEU A 106 -3.59 1.47 -8.74
CA LEU A 106 -3.83 1.21 -10.16
C LEU A 106 -4.12 -0.28 -10.35
N GLY A 107 -5.18 -0.58 -11.10
CA GLY A 107 -5.50 -1.95 -11.48
C GLY A 107 -6.58 -2.57 -10.61
N GLY A 108 -6.25 -3.65 -9.90
CA GLY A 108 -7.16 -4.51 -9.17
C GLY A 108 -7.64 -5.72 -9.98
N PRO A 109 -8.47 -6.60 -9.39
CA PRO A 109 -8.82 -7.90 -9.96
C PRO A 109 -9.79 -7.77 -11.13
N TYR A 110 -10.47 -6.62 -11.21
CA TYR A 110 -11.45 -6.28 -12.23
C TYR A 110 -11.04 -4.99 -12.93
N GLY A 111 -11.57 -4.78 -14.13
CA GLY A 111 -11.37 -3.56 -14.90
C GLY A 111 -10.69 -3.79 -16.24
N ASN A 112 -10.53 -2.68 -16.96
CA ASN A 112 -10.02 -2.62 -18.32
C ASN A 112 -8.81 -1.69 -18.38
N TYR A 113 -7.70 -2.18 -17.86
CA TYR A 113 -6.42 -1.48 -17.82
C TYR A 113 -5.35 -2.27 -18.59
N ARG A 114 -4.51 -1.55 -19.35
CA ARG A 114 -3.30 -2.06 -19.99
C ARG A 114 -2.48 -0.89 -20.54
N LEU A 115 -1.18 -1.07 -20.69
CA LEU A 115 -0.31 -0.13 -21.40
C LEU A 115 0.02 -0.68 -22.78
N ALA A 116 -0.22 0.13 -23.82
CA ALA A 116 -0.01 -0.29 -25.21
C ALA A 116 1.39 0.06 -25.76
N SER A 117 2.06 1.02 -25.13
CA SER A 117 3.39 1.48 -25.51
C SER A 117 4.00 2.32 -24.39
N ARG A 118 5.31 2.59 -24.46
CA ARG A 118 5.97 3.59 -23.61
C ARG A 118 5.32 4.98 -23.66
N LYS A 119 4.81 5.40 -24.83
CA LYS A 119 4.08 6.67 -24.96
C LYS A 119 2.76 6.64 -24.19
N ASP A 120 2.06 5.51 -24.24
CA ASP A 120 0.83 5.30 -23.47
C ASP A 120 1.11 5.31 -21.96
N ALA A 121 2.20 4.66 -21.51
CA ALA A 121 2.67 4.74 -20.12
C ALA A 121 2.93 6.20 -19.67
N ARG A 122 3.59 7.00 -20.52
CA ARG A 122 3.80 8.43 -20.24
C ARG A 122 2.49 9.21 -20.14
N ASN A 123 1.53 8.94 -21.02
CA ASN A 123 0.22 9.61 -21.00
C ASN A 123 -0.56 9.26 -19.73
N VAL A 124 -0.53 7.99 -19.32
CA VAL A 124 -1.14 7.54 -18.05
C VAL A 124 -0.45 8.22 -16.87
N ALA A 125 0.89 8.26 -16.83
CA ALA A 125 1.64 8.96 -15.78
C ALA A 125 1.27 10.45 -15.69
N TYR A 126 1.18 11.13 -16.85
CA TYR A 126 0.77 12.53 -16.92
C TYR A 126 -0.65 12.75 -16.39
N HIS A 127 -1.60 11.88 -16.76
CA HIS A 127 -2.96 11.97 -16.25
C HIS A 127 -3.01 11.74 -14.74
N VAL A 128 -2.38 10.66 -14.25
CA VAL A 128 -2.33 10.33 -12.82
C VAL A 128 -1.70 11.46 -12.01
N TRP A 129 -0.61 12.04 -12.51
CA TRP A 129 0.03 13.20 -11.88
C TRP A 129 -0.94 14.38 -11.74
N ASN A 130 -1.54 14.82 -12.85
CA ASN A 130 -2.40 16.01 -12.81
C ASN A 130 -3.69 15.79 -12.01
N SER A 131 -4.27 14.59 -12.07
CA SER A 131 -5.56 14.30 -11.42
C SER A 131 -5.47 13.93 -9.95
N TYR A 132 -4.35 13.33 -9.50
CA TYR A 132 -4.25 12.75 -8.14
C TYR A 132 -3.01 13.19 -7.35
N LEU A 133 -1.91 13.57 -7.99
CA LEU A 133 -0.66 13.89 -7.28
C LEU A 133 -0.34 15.38 -7.25
N SER A 134 -0.64 16.18 -8.27
CA SER A 134 -0.34 17.62 -8.27
C SER A 134 -1.31 18.42 -7.38
N TYR A 135 -0.98 19.65 -7.00
CA TYR A 135 -1.94 20.59 -6.38
C TYR A 135 -2.54 21.57 -7.38
N SER A 136 -2.12 21.51 -8.65
CA SER A 136 -2.30 22.61 -9.62
C SER A 136 -3.40 22.38 -10.66
N SER A 137 -4.05 21.21 -10.67
CA SER A 137 -5.13 20.91 -11.61
C SER A 137 -6.50 21.30 -11.05
N THR A 138 -7.38 21.84 -11.89
CA THR A 138 -8.73 22.29 -11.51
C THR A 138 -9.77 21.17 -11.49
N ASP A 139 -9.61 20.14 -12.32
CA ASP A 139 -10.56 19.03 -12.45
C ASP A 139 -9.98 17.74 -11.86
N ARG A 140 -10.20 17.55 -10.55
CA ARG A 140 -9.62 16.45 -9.78
C ARG A 140 -10.69 15.54 -9.18
N PRO A 141 -10.68 14.24 -9.47
CA PRO A 141 -11.71 13.31 -9.02
C PRO A 141 -11.89 13.23 -7.50
N LEU A 142 -10.81 13.44 -6.73
CA LEU A 142 -10.78 13.40 -5.26
C LEU A 142 -10.70 14.80 -4.64
N GLY A 143 -11.02 15.84 -5.39
CA GLY A 143 -10.89 17.23 -4.97
C GLY A 143 -9.43 17.71 -4.87
N ASN A 144 -9.20 18.73 -4.04
CA ASN A 144 -7.93 19.48 -4.00
C ASN A 144 -6.81 18.79 -3.21
N SER A 145 -7.12 17.70 -2.50
CA SER A 145 -6.10 16.89 -1.83
C SER A 145 -5.14 16.28 -2.84
N ALA A 146 -3.90 16.08 -2.42
CA ALA A 146 -2.90 15.41 -3.22
C ALA A 146 -2.40 14.16 -2.50
N LEU A 147 -2.40 13.04 -3.22
CA LEU A 147 -2.00 11.76 -2.66
C LEU A 147 -0.49 11.69 -2.45
N ASP A 148 -0.08 10.79 -1.56
CA ASP A 148 1.33 10.55 -1.22
C ASP A 148 2.06 9.77 -2.32
N GLY A 149 1.34 8.94 -3.09
CA GLY A 149 1.97 8.04 -4.02
C GLY A 149 1.00 7.17 -4.80
N ILE A 150 1.58 6.23 -5.55
CA ILE A 150 0.88 5.32 -6.46
C ILE A 150 1.25 3.88 -6.11
N ASP A 151 0.21 3.07 -5.99
CA ASP A 151 0.30 1.63 -5.78
C ASP A 151 -0.02 0.88 -7.09
N PHE A 152 0.78 -0.13 -7.41
CA PHE A 152 0.65 -0.96 -8.60
C PHE A 152 0.08 -2.31 -8.19
N ASP A 153 -1.23 -2.47 -8.32
CA ASP A 153 -1.97 -3.72 -8.11
C ASP A 153 -2.36 -4.30 -9.48
N ILE A 154 -1.34 -4.72 -10.23
CA ILE A 154 -1.50 -5.17 -11.62
C ILE A 154 -1.64 -6.69 -11.64
N GLU A 155 -2.88 -7.17 -11.69
CA GLU A 155 -3.18 -8.60 -11.63
C GLU A 155 -3.48 -9.22 -13.00
N ARG A 156 -3.61 -8.39 -14.05
CA ARG A 156 -3.98 -8.84 -15.39
C ARG A 156 -3.57 -7.88 -16.51
N GLY A 157 -3.75 -8.35 -17.74
CA GLY A 157 -3.58 -7.53 -18.94
C GLY A 157 -2.21 -7.74 -19.59
N SER A 158 -1.52 -6.64 -19.90
CA SER A 158 -0.16 -6.69 -20.46
C SER A 158 0.87 -6.78 -19.34
N THR A 159 2.03 -7.36 -19.64
CA THR A 159 3.23 -7.33 -18.78
C THR A 159 4.19 -6.21 -19.15
N ASP A 160 3.89 -5.49 -20.23
CA ASP A 160 4.77 -4.47 -20.79
C ASP A 160 4.55 -3.09 -20.17
N TYR A 161 5.64 -2.31 -20.12
CA TYR A 161 5.69 -0.86 -19.86
C TYR A 161 5.33 -0.39 -18.43
N TRP A 162 5.10 -1.30 -17.48
CA TRP A 162 4.91 -0.94 -16.07
C TRP A 162 6.16 -0.32 -15.45
N ASP A 163 7.34 -0.73 -15.91
CA ASP A 163 8.63 -0.16 -15.56
C ASP A 163 8.78 1.29 -16.07
N ASP A 164 8.35 1.55 -17.31
CA ASP A 164 8.29 2.90 -17.86
C ASP A 164 7.30 3.78 -17.08
N LEU A 165 6.13 3.25 -16.72
CA LEU A 165 5.16 3.97 -15.88
C LEU A 165 5.76 4.33 -14.51
N ALA A 166 6.44 3.39 -13.85
CA ALA A 166 7.13 3.63 -12.59
C ALA A 166 8.22 4.71 -12.73
N ARG A 167 9.05 4.66 -13.79
CA ARG A 167 10.05 5.70 -14.09
C ARG A 167 9.42 7.08 -14.29
N PHE A 168 8.33 7.16 -15.08
CA PHE A 168 7.67 8.44 -15.33
C PHE A 168 7.02 9.02 -14.07
N LEU A 169 6.40 8.19 -13.23
CA LEU A 169 5.82 8.64 -11.96
C LEU A 169 6.91 9.07 -10.96
N SER A 170 7.98 8.29 -10.84
CA SER A 170 9.12 8.62 -9.98
C SER A 170 9.76 9.96 -10.35
N ALA A 171 9.87 10.25 -11.65
CA ALA A 171 10.45 11.48 -12.18
C ALA A 171 9.71 12.78 -11.79
N TYR A 172 8.47 12.70 -11.30
CA TYR A 172 7.77 13.86 -10.74
C TYR A 172 8.17 14.19 -9.31
N SER A 173 8.99 13.35 -8.65
CA SER A 173 9.49 13.64 -7.31
C SER A 173 10.42 14.86 -7.33
N THR A 174 10.25 15.75 -6.36
CA THR A 174 11.13 16.90 -6.10
C THR A 174 11.83 16.71 -4.74
N PRO A 175 12.87 17.52 -4.42
CA PRO A 175 13.49 17.49 -3.10
C PRO A 175 12.49 17.71 -1.95
N ASP A 176 11.47 18.54 -2.16
CA ASP A 176 10.46 18.88 -1.15
C ASP A 176 9.30 17.87 -1.11
N ARG A 177 9.09 17.11 -2.19
CA ARG A 177 7.97 16.19 -2.30
C ARG A 177 8.30 14.95 -3.11
N LYS A 178 8.42 13.84 -2.41
CA LYS A 178 8.55 12.50 -3.00
C LYS A 178 7.19 11.94 -3.43
N VAL A 179 7.15 11.34 -4.62
CA VAL A 179 6.05 10.45 -5.02
C VAL A 179 6.42 9.03 -4.60
N TYR A 180 5.71 8.49 -3.60
CA TYR A 180 5.95 7.11 -3.17
C TYR A 180 5.42 6.13 -4.21
N LEU A 181 6.18 5.06 -4.46
CA LEU A 181 5.74 3.97 -5.33
C LEU A 181 5.63 2.68 -4.53
N SER A 182 4.50 1.99 -4.64
CA SER A 182 4.33 0.65 -4.09
C SER A 182 3.78 -0.33 -5.11
N ALA A 183 3.96 -1.62 -4.87
CA ALA A 183 3.40 -2.68 -5.70
C ALA A 183 2.83 -3.80 -4.85
N ALA A 184 1.78 -4.45 -5.34
CA ALA A 184 1.15 -5.61 -4.71
C ALA A 184 1.28 -6.86 -5.59
N PRO A 185 2.52 -7.39 -5.76
CA PRO A 185 2.74 -8.58 -6.56
C PRO A 185 2.03 -9.80 -5.95
N GLN A 186 1.52 -10.69 -6.81
CA GLN A 186 1.10 -12.02 -6.40
C GLN A 186 2.28 -12.82 -5.83
N CYS A 187 2.02 -13.83 -4.99
CA CYS A 187 3.07 -14.66 -4.41
C CYS A 187 3.56 -15.82 -5.33
N SER A 188 3.05 -15.94 -6.56
CA SER A 188 3.33 -17.07 -7.46
C SER A 188 4.77 -17.17 -7.97
N MET A 189 5.59 -18.06 -7.40
CA MET A 189 6.84 -18.55 -7.99
C MET A 189 6.60 -19.67 -9.01
N PRO A 190 7.44 -19.78 -10.06
CA PRO A 190 7.57 -21.03 -10.84
C PRO A 190 8.40 -22.11 -10.10
N ASP A 191 8.21 -23.36 -10.53
CA ASP A 191 8.66 -24.64 -9.96
C ASP A 191 10.15 -24.70 -9.52
N TYR A 192 10.36 -25.43 -8.41
CA TYR A 192 11.58 -25.69 -7.63
C TYR A 192 12.81 -26.15 -8.44
N TYR A 193 12.64 -26.58 -9.69
CA TYR A 193 13.76 -26.99 -10.57
C TYR A 193 14.37 -25.85 -11.41
N LEU A 194 13.93 -24.60 -11.27
CA LEU A 194 14.53 -23.40 -11.90
C LEU A 194 15.53 -22.68 -10.96
N GLN A 195 16.46 -23.44 -10.39
CA GLN A 195 17.37 -23.09 -9.27
C GLN A 195 18.19 -21.77 -9.41
N ALA A 196 18.23 -21.11 -10.58
CA ALA A 196 18.93 -19.83 -10.82
C ALA A 196 18.00 -18.62 -11.05
N ALA A 197 16.69 -18.82 -11.25
CA ALA A 197 15.73 -17.71 -11.37
C ALA A 197 15.46 -17.03 -10.02
N ILE A 198 15.73 -17.80 -8.95
CA ILE A 198 15.49 -17.61 -7.52
C ILE A 198 16.32 -16.48 -6.87
N ASP A 199 17.44 -16.04 -7.44
CA ASP A 199 18.42 -15.30 -6.63
C ASP A 199 18.14 -13.80 -6.37
N THR A 200 17.03 -13.20 -6.88
CA THR A 200 16.72 -11.77 -6.66
C THR A 200 15.33 -11.36 -6.13
N GLY A 201 14.38 -12.27 -5.92
CA GLY A 201 13.21 -12.03 -5.06
C GLY A 201 11.95 -11.41 -5.70
N LEU A 202 10.80 -11.99 -5.29
CA LEU A 202 9.40 -11.60 -5.52
C LEU A 202 8.83 -11.86 -6.92
N PHE A 203 8.24 -13.05 -7.12
CA PHE A 203 7.73 -13.45 -8.43
C PHE A 203 6.26 -13.08 -8.66
N ASP A 204 6.07 -11.98 -9.40
CA ASP A 204 4.87 -11.67 -10.19
C ASP A 204 5.34 -11.26 -11.60
N TYR A 205 4.98 -12.06 -12.62
CA TYR A 205 5.39 -11.83 -14.01
C TYR A 205 4.89 -10.47 -14.56
N PHE A 206 3.77 -9.95 -14.05
CA PHE A 206 3.25 -8.65 -14.49
C PHE A 206 4.13 -7.49 -14.03
N LEU A 207 4.71 -7.57 -12.84
CA LEU A 207 5.41 -6.45 -12.21
C LEU A 207 6.93 -6.63 -12.11
N GLN A 208 7.49 -7.80 -12.42
CA GLN A 208 8.93 -8.05 -12.30
C GLN A 208 9.80 -6.96 -12.97
N PRO A 209 9.58 -6.56 -14.24
CA PRO A 209 10.41 -5.53 -14.87
C PRO A 209 10.33 -4.19 -14.15
N ALA A 210 9.17 -3.88 -13.55
CA ALA A 210 8.96 -2.65 -12.80
C ALA A 210 9.67 -2.73 -11.43
N ILE A 211 9.54 -3.84 -10.71
CA ILE A 211 10.21 -4.07 -9.43
C ILE A 211 11.74 -3.99 -9.59
N ASP A 212 12.28 -4.57 -10.66
CA ASP A 212 13.71 -4.59 -10.97
C ASP A 212 14.32 -3.20 -11.20
N THR A 213 13.49 -2.17 -11.45
CA THR A 213 13.96 -0.78 -11.50
C THR A 213 14.52 -0.28 -10.17
N GLY A 214 14.13 -0.89 -9.06
CA GLY A 214 14.49 -0.45 -7.71
C GLY A 214 13.85 0.88 -7.30
N LEU A 215 12.77 1.29 -7.98
CA LEU A 215 12.05 2.55 -7.71
C LEU A 215 10.91 2.40 -6.68
N PHE A 216 10.50 1.17 -6.38
CA PHE A 216 9.43 0.90 -5.42
C PHE A 216 9.93 1.03 -3.98
N ASP A 217 9.20 1.81 -3.18
CA ASP A 217 9.44 2.04 -1.76
C ASP A 217 8.86 0.92 -0.90
N TYR A 218 7.71 0.37 -1.31
CA TYR A 218 6.97 -0.64 -0.56
C TYR A 218 6.49 -1.76 -1.48
N LEU A 219 6.53 -2.99 -0.97
CA LEU A 219 6.01 -4.17 -1.66
C LEU A 219 5.05 -4.93 -0.74
N TRP A 220 3.80 -5.10 -1.17
CA TRP A 220 2.72 -5.77 -0.44
C TRP A 220 2.39 -7.11 -1.11
N VAL A 221 3.21 -8.12 -0.85
CA VAL A 221 3.05 -9.43 -1.49
C VAL A 221 1.70 -10.06 -1.12
N GLN A 222 0.92 -10.44 -2.12
CA GLN A 222 -0.41 -11.04 -1.93
C GLN A 222 -0.28 -12.54 -1.61
N PHE A 223 -0.23 -12.87 -0.32
CA PHE A 223 -0.25 -14.27 0.17
C PHE A 223 -1.67 -14.84 0.30
N ASN A 224 -2.48 -14.73 -0.75
CA ASN A 224 -3.81 -15.33 -0.80
C ASN A 224 -4.19 -15.74 -2.23
N ASN A 225 -5.27 -16.52 -2.35
CA ASN A 225 -5.80 -16.99 -3.64
C ASN A 225 -4.76 -17.70 -4.53
N ASN A 226 -3.74 -18.29 -3.90
CA ASN A 226 -2.58 -18.88 -4.57
C ASN A 226 -1.96 -19.99 -3.73
N TYR A 227 -1.03 -20.76 -4.31
CA TYR A 227 -0.43 -21.92 -3.63
C TYR A 227 0.38 -21.54 -2.38
N CYS A 228 0.91 -20.32 -2.34
CA CYS A 228 1.71 -19.71 -1.28
C CYS A 228 0.86 -19.05 -0.17
N GLN A 229 -0.47 -19.24 -0.21
CA GLN A 229 -1.36 -18.80 0.85
C GLN A 229 -1.21 -19.63 2.13
N TYR A 230 -1.62 -19.04 3.26
CA TYR A 230 -1.74 -19.80 4.50
C TYR A 230 -2.80 -20.91 4.38
N SER A 231 -2.47 -22.11 4.84
CA SER A 231 -3.42 -23.21 5.01
C SER A 231 -3.38 -23.73 6.44
N SER A 232 -4.55 -24.09 6.99
CA SER A 232 -4.65 -24.52 8.39
C SER A 232 -3.76 -25.74 8.65
N GLY A 233 -2.85 -25.63 9.62
CA GLY A 233 -1.88 -26.68 9.95
C GLY A 233 -0.62 -26.69 9.08
N ASN A 234 -0.48 -25.79 8.09
CA ASN A 234 0.70 -25.67 7.26
C ASN A 234 1.04 -24.20 7.00
N SER A 235 1.90 -23.64 7.86
CA SER A 235 2.52 -22.32 7.71
C SER A 235 3.82 -22.36 6.88
N GLY A 236 4.24 -23.54 6.40
CA GLY A 236 5.52 -23.74 5.73
C GLY A 236 5.65 -22.92 4.43
N HIS A 237 4.57 -22.84 3.64
CA HIS A 237 4.54 -22.05 2.40
C HIS A 237 4.71 -20.55 2.68
N LEU A 238 4.01 -20.02 3.69
CA LEU A 238 4.13 -18.61 4.08
C LEU A 238 5.55 -18.26 4.57
N CYS A 239 6.15 -19.12 5.40
CA CYS A 239 7.49 -18.87 5.94
C CYS A 239 8.59 -18.98 4.88
N THR A 240 8.51 -19.99 3.99
CA THR A 240 9.53 -20.22 2.94
C THR A 240 9.54 -19.09 1.92
N ASP A 241 8.37 -18.56 1.56
CA ASP A 241 8.25 -17.49 0.56
C ASP A 241 8.48 -16.09 1.15
N MET A 242 8.47 -15.92 2.48
CA MET A 242 8.83 -14.67 3.16
C MET A 242 10.35 -14.48 3.35
N GLU A 243 11.15 -15.56 3.40
CA GLU A 243 12.61 -15.46 3.59
C GLU A 243 13.37 -14.74 2.45
N PRO A 244 13.03 -14.92 1.16
CA PRO A 244 13.67 -14.22 0.04
C PRO A 244 13.35 -12.72 0.00
N VAL A 245 12.26 -12.29 0.65
CA VAL A 245 11.75 -10.91 0.59
C VAL A 245 12.58 -9.93 1.42
N GLY A 246 13.51 -10.44 2.24
CA GLY A 246 14.59 -9.65 2.82
C GLY A 246 15.62 -9.23 1.75
N PHE A 247 15.25 -8.27 0.90
CA PHE A 247 16.06 -7.63 -0.16
C PHE A 247 17.56 -7.97 -0.12
N ARG A 248 18.00 -8.93 -0.96
CA ARG A 248 19.41 -9.16 -1.31
C ARG A 248 19.89 -8.16 -2.37
N LYS A 249 19.65 -6.87 -2.18
CA LYS A 249 20.54 -5.81 -2.68
C LYS A 249 20.74 -4.76 -1.60
N ARG A 250 21.58 -5.13 -0.63
CA ARG A 250 22.28 -4.18 0.24
C ARG A 250 23.03 -3.19 -0.65
N LYS A 251 22.46 -2.01 -0.90
CA LYS A 251 23.32 -0.81 -0.86
C LYS A 251 23.71 -0.67 0.61
N GLN A 252 24.99 -0.83 0.92
CA GLN A 252 25.53 -0.51 2.25
C GLN A 252 24.99 0.87 2.66
N GLY A 253 24.15 0.92 3.69
CA GLY A 253 23.65 2.17 4.28
C GLY A 253 22.14 2.44 4.22
N VAL A 254 21.30 1.60 3.60
CA VAL A 254 19.82 1.81 3.62
C VAL A 254 19.18 0.95 4.72
N PRO A 255 18.44 1.53 5.68
CA PRO A 255 17.69 0.78 6.70
C PRO A 255 16.64 -0.16 6.08
N ARG A 256 16.24 -1.22 6.80
CA ARG A 256 15.12 -2.11 6.41
C ARG A 256 13.90 -1.28 5.97
N PRO A 257 13.16 -1.66 4.91
CA PRO A 257 11.79 -1.19 4.74
C PRO A 257 11.01 -1.61 5.99
N PRO A 258 10.39 -0.68 6.72
CA PRO A 258 9.87 -0.97 8.05
C PRO A 258 8.59 -1.83 8.06
N CYS A 259 8.03 -2.24 6.91
CA CYS A 259 6.67 -2.76 6.84
C CYS A 259 6.53 -3.88 5.80
N PHE A 260 6.29 -5.12 6.24
CA PHE A 260 5.78 -6.23 5.42
C PHE A 260 4.35 -6.54 5.86
N SER A 261 3.39 -6.41 4.96
CA SER A 261 1.99 -6.78 5.21
C SER A 261 1.64 -7.99 4.34
N SER A 262 1.49 -9.16 4.96
CA SER A 262 0.85 -10.33 4.34
C SER A 262 -0.66 -10.11 4.39
N GLY A 263 -1.20 -9.41 3.40
CA GLY A 263 -2.54 -8.84 3.48
C GLY A 263 -3.30 -8.95 2.17
N GLY A 264 -3.34 -10.14 1.57
CA GLY A 264 -4.27 -10.36 0.48
C GLY A 264 -5.72 -10.13 0.95
N TRP A 265 -6.48 -9.32 0.20
CA TRP A 265 -7.94 -9.13 0.27
C TRP A 265 -8.58 -9.28 1.67
N LYS A 266 -8.09 -8.58 2.70
CA LYS A 266 -8.81 -8.49 3.98
C LYS A 266 -9.68 -7.25 4.01
N TRP A 267 -10.87 -7.38 3.44
CA TRP A 267 -11.98 -6.45 3.66
C TRP A 267 -12.18 -6.18 5.15
N LEU A 268 -12.41 -4.91 5.51
CA LEU A 268 -12.55 -4.37 6.87
C LEU A 268 -13.53 -5.15 7.80
N ARG A 269 -14.36 -6.06 7.27
CA ARG A 269 -15.24 -6.92 8.08
C ARG A 269 -14.60 -8.19 8.66
N HIS A 270 -13.44 -8.65 8.19
CA HIS A 270 -12.88 -9.92 8.69
C HIS A 270 -11.89 -9.82 9.85
N THR A 271 -11.52 -8.62 10.31
CA THR A 271 -10.62 -8.45 11.47
C THR A 271 -11.33 -8.44 12.83
N ARG A 272 -12.67 -8.37 12.90
CA ARG A 272 -13.41 -8.35 14.18
C ARG A 272 -13.56 -9.70 14.90
N ARG A 273 -13.11 -10.82 14.31
CA ARG A 273 -13.29 -12.17 14.92
C ARG A 273 -12.03 -12.82 15.48
N ALA A 274 -10.85 -12.21 15.36
CA ALA A 274 -9.61 -12.80 15.88
C ALA A 274 -9.17 -12.29 17.27
N HIS A 275 -9.94 -11.37 17.88
CA HIS A 275 -9.73 -10.90 19.24
C HIS A 275 -11.05 -10.94 20.02
N ARG A 276 -11.51 -12.15 20.34
CA ARG A 276 -12.31 -12.47 21.52
C ARG A 276 -11.90 -13.83 22.04
#